data_AF-A0AAD8RJ05-F1
#
_entry.id   AF-A0AAD8RJ05-F1
#
_cell.length_a   1.000
_cell.length_b   1.000
_cell.length_c   1.000
_cell.angle_alpha   90.00
_cell.angle_beta   90.00
_cell.angle_gamma   90.00
#
_symmetry.space_group_name_H-M   'P 1'
#
loop_
_entity.id
_entity.type
_entity.pdbx_description
1 polymer ?
#
loop_
_entity_poly.entity_id
_entity_poly.type
_entity_poly.pdbx_seq_one_letter_code
_entity_poly.pdbx_strand_id
1 'polypeptide(L)'
;MTSCGGGGGGGGCGANCSSSAADDAPEERLARVTISTGAAATCGKCGVGAVVVVAGGVGLCGECLRAHLFGKFKLAVTSNAMVRPTDSVLLAFSGGPASRVALQFIHDMRSKAVESWDASNSQALPVFDVGVAFVDESALLSKPRREVELAIADIKSIVSSILPSDKAMHITPLEDVFSSESNGREGRLRELVGMINDDTGREDLLQCLRMLSLQKIALENGYAKIMLGSCASAIACHVLSATVKGQGYSLPADVQYVDTRWEVPVVLPLRDCLAQELSLLCELDSLKTQQLLDRPCSGINGLVASFVARLREENPSREHTVVRTAQKLKPFSFNKFSANGYHDFLPSRLRPKFQNVDSDESTLSEVLCLICRTPFSESELQNLESTKHKPQKKIDLYTAYCCQSCHFQILPGGANMYDQFFSLLPKFWTERVDTATASQSSLRDQIEDYLLENNDDEN
;
A
#
# COMPACT_ATOMS: atom_id res chain seq x y z
N MET A 1 30.69 38.06 -58.96
CA MET A 1 30.45 38.95 -57.80
C MET A 1 30.34 38.04 -56.58
N THR A 2 31.47 37.47 -56.14
CA THR A 2 32.30 37.88 -54.97
C THR A 2 31.54 37.68 -53.64
N SER A 3 31.94 36.86 -52.68
CA SER A 3 33.17 36.06 -52.48
C SER A 3 32.93 35.03 -51.36
N CYS A 4 33.70 33.95 -51.40
CA CYS A 4 33.82 32.86 -50.44
C CYS A 4 34.59 33.22 -49.15
N GLY A 5 34.53 32.30 -48.17
CA GLY A 5 35.54 32.04 -47.11
C GLY A 5 35.18 32.67 -45.75
N GLY A 6 35.21 32.00 -44.60
CA GLY A 6 35.88 30.77 -44.18
C GLY A 6 36.62 31.05 -42.86
N GLY A 7 36.45 30.19 -41.84
CA GLY A 7 37.42 30.04 -40.74
C GLY A 7 36.99 30.48 -39.32
N GLY A 8 36.64 29.48 -38.49
CA GLY A 8 37.35 29.10 -37.26
C GLY A 8 37.40 30.04 -36.05
N GLY A 9 37.05 29.50 -34.87
CA GLY A 9 37.53 30.01 -33.58
C GLY A 9 36.64 29.62 -32.40
N GLY A 10 37.03 28.59 -31.65
CA GLY A 10 36.39 28.20 -30.39
C GLY A 10 36.66 29.19 -29.25
N GLY A 11 35.86 29.10 -28.19
CA GLY A 11 36.02 29.94 -27.00
C GLY A 11 35.17 29.50 -25.82
N GLY A 12 35.76 28.63 -25.01
CA GLY A 12 35.67 28.50 -23.54
C GLY A 12 34.45 28.98 -22.77
N CYS A 13 33.86 28.03 -22.03
CA CYS A 13 33.13 28.26 -20.79
C CYS A 13 34.03 29.01 -19.76
N GLY A 14 33.63 30.21 -19.38
CA GLY A 14 34.24 30.98 -18.30
C GLY A 14 33.27 31.11 -17.13
N ALA A 15 33.64 30.49 -16.00
CA ALA A 15 33.04 30.78 -14.71
C ALA A 15 33.42 32.21 -14.28
N ASN A 16 32.46 33.00 -13.79
CA ASN A 16 32.78 34.18 -13.01
C ASN A 16 31.72 34.38 -11.93
N CYS A 17 32.11 34.02 -10.71
CA CYS A 17 31.49 34.52 -9.49
C CYS A 17 32.07 35.91 -9.20
N SER A 18 31.21 36.93 -9.12
CA SER A 18 31.54 38.18 -8.45
C SER A 18 30.31 38.67 -7.69
N SER A 19 30.47 38.79 -6.39
CA SER A 19 29.54 39.35 -5.42
C SER A 19 29.45 40.87 -5.53
N SER A 20 28.24 41.42 -5.50
CA SER A 20 27.98 42.75 -4.97
C SER A 20 26.56 42.80 -4.41
N ALA A 21 26.47 43.37 -3.20
CA ALA A 21 25.37 43.26 -2.26
C ALA A 21 24.23 44.27 -2.48
N ALA A 22 23.13 43.96 -1.78
CA ALA A 22 21.98 44.78 -1.41
C ALA A 22 20.95 45.07 -2.51
N ASP A 23 19.80 44.39 -2.40
CA ASP A 23 18.48 45.05 -2.35
C ASP A 23 17.41 44.05 -1.84
N ASP A 24 16.44 44.61 -1.12
CA ASP A 24 15.48 44.02 -0.19
C ASP A 24 14.79 42.69 -0.62
N ALA A 25 14.87 41.68 0.24
CA ALA A 25 14.06 40.47 0.17
C ALA A 25 12.93 40.52 1.23
N PRO A 26 11.65 40.33 0.87
CA PRO A 26 10.60 40.17 1.86
C PRO A 26 10.75 38.79 2.53
N GLU A 27 10.79 38.78 3.86
CA GLU A 27 10.69 37.57 4.69
C GLU A 27 9.39 36.80 4.36
N GLU A 28 9.49 35.77 3.52
CA GLU A 28 8.47 34.72 3.43
C GLU A 28 8.51 33.88 4.72
N ARG A 29 7.57 34.17 5.62
CA ARG A 29 7.32 33.37 6.82
C ARG A 29 6.92 31.95 6.44
N LEU A 30 7.84 31.03 6.75
CA LEU A 30 7.69 29.57 6.76
C LEU A 30 6.29 29.11 7.23
N ALA A 31 5.67 28.24 6.42
CA ALA A 31 4.44 27.55 6.75
C ALA A 31 4.69 26.43 7.80
N ARG A 32 4.87 26.81 9.07
CA ARG A 32 4.47 25.93 10.17
C ARG A 32 2.95 25.95 10.24
N VAL A 33 2.31 24.78 10.17
CA VAL A 33 0.91 24.64 10.62
C VAL A 33 0.90 24.89 12.11
N THR A 34 0.74 26.16 12.45
CA THR A 34 0.57 26.62 13.82
C THR A 34 -0.93 26.72 14.01
N ILE A 35 -1.47 26.13 15.07
CA ILE A 35 -2.81 26.47 15.55
C ILE A 35 -2.72 27.94 15.97
N SER A 36 -3.00 28.86 15.05
CA SER A 36 -3.07 30.27 15.39
C SER A 36 -4.36 30.46 16.17
N THR A 37 -4.25 30.45 17.49
CA THR A 37 -5.30 30.96 18.39
C THR A 37 -5.36 32.50 18.39
N GLY A 38 -4.61 33.15 17.48
CA GLY A 38 -4.63 34.60 17.25
C GLY A 38 -5.76 35.02 16.30
N ALA A 39 -6.54 35.99 16.78
CA ALA A 39 -7.72 36.62 16.19
C ALA A 39 -7.79 36.75 14.65
N ALA A 40 -9.00 36.49 14.12
CA ALA A 40 -9.56 36.96 12.85
C ALA A 40 -9.34 36.17 11.54
N ALA A 41 -9.22 34.83 11.59
CA ALA A 41 -9.47 33.99 10.41
C ALA A 41 -10.82 33.28 10.54
N THR A 42 -11.80 33.65 9.71
CA THR A 42 -13.09 32.97 9.58
C THR A 42 -12.95 31.75 8.65
N CYS A 43 -13.67 30.67 8.93
CA CYS A 43 -13.65 29.49 8.06
C CYS A 43 -14.05 29.84 6.63
N GLY A 44 -13.23 29.45 5.64
CA GLY A 44 -13.50 29.72 4.22
C GLY A 44 -14.74 29.02 3.65
N LYS A 45 -15.35 28.07 4.40
CA LYS A 45 -16.55 27.34 3.99
C LYS A 45 -17.83 27.82 4.70
N CYS A 46 -17.79 27.95 6.03
CA CYS A 46 -18.97 28.32 6.82
C CYS A 46 -18.92 29.74 7.40
N GLY A 47 -17.79 30.45 7.29
CA GLY A 47 -17.63 31.81 7.82
C GLY A 47 -17.49 31.90 9.35
N VAL A 48 -17.54 30.78 10.07
CA VAL A 48 -17.58 30.72 11.54
C VAL A 48 -16.51 29.78 12.10
N GLY A 49 -15.96 30.11 13.27
CA GLY A 49 -15.11 29.22 14.07
C GLY A 49 -13.61 29.39 13.83
N ALA A 50 -12.82 28.84 14.75
CA ALA A 50 -11.36 28.85 14.68
C ALA A 50 -10.88 28.06 13.45
N VAL A 51 -9.94 28.65 12.73
CA VAL A 51 -9.44 28.15 11.47
C VAL A 51 -8.16 27.36 11.67
N VAL A 52 -8.09 26.18 11.06
CA VAL A 52 -6.83 25.49 10.81
C VAL A 52 -6.51 25.59 9.32
N VAL A 53 -5.27 25.95 9.01
CA VAL A 53 -4.80 26.06 7.63
C VAL A 53 -4.57 24.66 7.09
N VAL A 54 -5.31 24.30 6.04
CA VAL A 54 -5.20 23.03 5.34
C VAL A 54 -4.31 23.21 4.10
N ALA A 55 -3.73 22.12 3.60
CA ALA A 55 -2.97 22.12 2.35
C ALA A 55 -3.82 22.74 1.22
N GLY A 56 -3.30 23.80 0.59
CA GLY A 56 -4.02 24.62 -0.39
C GLY A 56 -4.41 26.02 0.11
N GLY A 57 -4.02 26.40 1.34
CA GLY A 57 -4.14 27.77 1.84
C GLY A 57 -5.54 28.17 2.31
N VAL A 58 -6.51 27.27 2.22
CA VAL A 58 -7.87 27.50 2.70
C VAL A 58 -7.96 27.15 4.18
N GLY A 59 -8.35 28.12 4.99
CA GLY A 59 -8.63 27.93 6.40
C GLY A 59 -9.97 27.23 6.65
N LEU A 60 -9.97 26.06 7.29
CA LEU A 60 -11.18 25.32 7.64
C LEU A 60 -11.33 25.20 9.16
N CYS A 61 -12.57 25.35 9.67
CA CYS A 61 -12.87 24.93 11.04
C CYS A 61 -12.92 23.39 11.14
N GLY A 62 -12.88 22.84 12.35
CA GLY A 62 -12.85 21.40 12.56
C GLY A 62 -14.00 20.63 11.92
N GLU A 63 -15.23 21.15 11.99
CA GLU A 63 -16.40 20.53 11.35
C GLU A 63 -16.28 20.52 9.81
N CYS A 64 -15.82 21.63 9.23
CA CYS A 64 -15.62 21.74 7.79
C CYS A 64 -14.47 20.84 7.30
N LEU A 65 -13.41 20.69 8.10
CA LEU A 65 -12.31 19.76 7.82
C LEU A 65 -12.82 18.31 7.85
N ARG A 66 -13.56 17.92 8.90
CA ARG A 66 -14.17 16.58 9.00
C ARG A 66 -15.07 16.31 7.79
N ALA A 67 -15.96 17.24 7.45
CA ALA A 67 -16.87 17.09 6.30
C ALA A 67 -16.10 16.99 4.96
N HIS A 68 -15.00 17.73 4.81
CA HIS A 68 -14.15 17.67 3.64
C HIS A 68 -13.44 16.31 3.50
N LEU A 69 -12.80 15.83 4.57
CA LEU A 69 -12.11 14.54 4.60
C LEU A 69 -13.08 13.37 4.44
N PHE A 70 -14.22 13.40 5.13
CA PHE A 70 -15.28 12.40 4.96
C PHE A 70 -15.85 12.41 3.54
N GLY A 71 -15.98 13.59 2.93
CA GLY A 71 -16.38 13.75 1.53
C GLY A 71 -15.41 13.09 0.56
N LYS A 72 -14.09 13.30 0.73
CA LYS A 72 -13.05 12.61 -0.05
C LYS A 72 -13.12 11.10 0.12
N PHE A 73 -13.20 10.62 1.35
CA PHE A 73 -13.31 9.20 1.68
C PHE A 73 -14.54 8.54 1.03
N LYS A 74 -15.73 9.16 1.20
CA LYS A 74 -16.98 8.65 0.61
C LYS A 74 -16.93 8.65 -0.91
N LEU A 75 -16.36 9.69 -1.52
CA LEU A 75 -16.19 9.75 -2.97
C LEU A 75 -15.25 8.64 -3.46
N ALA A 76 -14.12 8.41 -2.79
CA ALA A 76 -13.18 7.35 -3.14
C ALA A 76 -13.85 5.96 -3.05
N VAL A 77 -14.58 5.69 -1.96
CA VAL A 77 -15.29 4.42 -1.75
C VAL A 77 -16.35 4.16 -2.83
N THR A 78 -17.17 5.18 -3.14
CA THR A 78 -18.29 5.04 -4.08
C THR A 78 -17.84 5.01 -5.55
N SER A 79 -16.89 5.87 -5.94
CA SER A 79 -16.39 5.95 -7.33
C SER A 79 -15.54 4.76 -7.74
N ASN A 80 -14.84 4.13 -6.77
CA ASN A 80 -13.98 2.97 -7.02
C ASN A 80 -14.56 1.69 -6.45
N ALA A 81 -15.86 1.65 -6.19
CA ALA A 81 -16.53 0.37 -5.97
C ALA A 81 -16.03 -0.42 -4.74
N MET A 82 -15.50 0.28 -3.73
CA MET A 82 -14.75 -0.34 -2.62
C MET A 82 -15.63 -1.00 -1.57
N VAL A 83 -16.90 -0.61 -1.45
CA VAL A 83 -17.85 -1.16 -0.46
C VAL A 83 -19.20 -1.31 -1.14
N ARG A 84 -19.73 -2.53 -1.14
CA ARG A 84 -21.08 -2.88 -1.57
C ARG A 84 -21.94 -3.18 -0.35
N PRO A 85 -23.27 -3.01 -0.44
CA PRO A 85 -24.17 -3.21 0.70
C PRO A 85 -24.10 -4.61 1.32
N THR A 86 -23.80 -5.65 0.54
CA THR A 86 -23.68 -7.04 1.03
C THR A 86 -22.25 -7.45 1.38
N ASP A 87 -21.27 -6.54 1.29
CA ASP A 87 -19.89 -6.89 1.56
C ASP A 87 -19.62 -7.02 3.07
N SER A 88 -18.69 -7.91 3.40
CA SER A 88 -17.96 -7.91 4.65
C SER A 88 -16.57 -7.28 4.40
N VAL A 89 -16.25 -6.19 5.11
CA VAL A 89 -15.01 -5.43 4.90
C VAL A 89 -14.11 -5.55 6.14
N LEU A 90 -12.87 -5.99 5.94
CA LEU A 90 -11.84 -6.03 6.98
C LEU A 90 -11.00 -4.75 6.95
N LEU A 91 -11.09 -3.91 7.96
CA LEU A 91 -10.23 -2.75 8.12
C LEU A 91 -8.91 -3.15 8.81
N ALA A 92 -7.78 -2.94 8.14
CA ALA A 92 -6.48 -3.07 8.77
C ALA A 92 -6.21 -1.86 9.66
N PHE A 93 -6.06 -2.10 10.96
CA PHE A 93 -5.85 -1.10 11.97
C PHE A 93 -4.42 -1.18 12.51
N SER A 94 -3.66 -0.09 12.40
CA SER A 94 -2.30 0.01 12.93
C SER A 94 -2.22 0.82 14.22
N GLY A 95 -3.32 1.49 14.60
CA GLY A 95 -3.41 2.40 15.73
C GLY A 95 -2.92 3.82 15.45
N GLY A 96 -2.32 4.08 14.28
CA GLY A 96 -1.97 5.43 13.83
C GLY A 96 -3.17 6.26 13.35
N PRO A 97 -3.01 7.58 13.15
CA PRO A 97 -4.09 8.50 12.80
C PRO A 97 -4.90 8.10 11.57
N ALA A 98 -4.23 7.67 10.49
CA ALA A 98 -4.93 7.30 9.27
C ALA A 98 -5.85 6.07 9.46
N SER A 99 -5.38 5.04 10.16
CA SER A 99 -6.22 3.87 10.48
C SER A 99 -7.36 4.20 11.44
N ARG A 100 -7.13 5.14 12.39
CA ARG A 100 -8.15 5.62 13.33
C ARG A 100 -9.25 6.44 12.66
N VAL A 101 -8.89 7.28 11.70
CA VAL A 101 -9.85 8.05 10.89
C VAL A 101 -10.60 7.13 9.93
N ALA A 102 -9.92 6.16 9.30
CA ALA A 102 -10.59 5.15 8.47
C ALA A 102 -11.66 4.39 9.25
N LEU A 103 -11.36 3.98 10.48
CA LEU A 103 -12.30 3.33 11.40
C LEU A 103 -13.52 4.22 11.72
N GLN A 104 -13.27 5.51 11.99
CA GLN A 104 -14.37 6.46 12.24
C GLN A 104 -15.26 6.61 11.01
N PHE A 105 -14.67 6.85 9.84
CA PHE A 105 -15.42 7.14 8.63
C PHE A 105 -16.19 5.93 8.08
N ILE A 106 -15.63 4.72 8.16
CA ILE A 106 -16.36 3.52 7.75
C ILE A 106 -17.54 3.25 8.69
N HIS A 107 -17.36 3.49 9.99
CA HIS A 107 -18.44 3.41 10.98
C HIS A 107 -19.53 4.46 10.72
N ASP A 108 -19.17 5.71 10.47
CA ASP A 108 -20.13 6.79 10.17
C ASP A 108 -20.92 6.49 8.88
N MET A 109 -20.26 5.89 7.87
CA MET A 109 -20.92 5.45 6.65
C MET A 109 -21.89 4.30 6.92
N ARG A 110 -21.49 3.31 7.73
CA ARG A 110 -22.33 2.18 8.14
C ARG A 110 -23.55 2.64 8.93
N SER A 111 -23.35 3.50 9.93
CA SER A 111 -24.43 4.01 10.79
C SER A 111 -25.53 4.70 9.97
N LYS A 112 -25.13 5.55 9.02
CA LYS A 112 -26.09 6.20 8.10
C LYS A 112 -26.80 5.22 7.18
N ALA A 113 -26.14 4.12 6.79
CA ALA A 113 -26.77 3.07 6.00
C ALA A 113 -27.79 2.27 6.83
N VAL A 114 -27.50 1.99 8.11
CA VAL A 114 -28.45 1.37 9.06
C VAL A 114 -29.67 2.26 9.27
N GLU A 115 -29.47 3.54 9.60
CA GLU A 115 -30.56 4.51 9.79
C GLU A 115 -31.48 4.59 8.55
N SER A 116 -30.88 4.57 7.36
CA SER A 116 -31.63 4.58 6.10
C SER A 116 -32.39 3.26 5.87
N TRP A 117 -31.82 2.13 6.29
CA TRP A 117 -32.44 0.82 6.18
C TRP A 117 -33.64 0.65 7.13
N ASP A 118 -33.47 1.05 8.39
CA ASP A 118 -34.54 1.04 9.40
C ASP A 118 -35.71 1.95 8.99
N ALA A 119 -35.40 3.15 8.48
CA ALA A 119 -36.42 4.09 7.98
C ALA A 119 -37.20 3.56 6.76
N SER A 120 -36.63 2.62 6.01
CA SER A 120 -37.22 2.06 4.79
C SER A 120 -38.05 0.78 5.01
N ASN A 121 -38.24 0.34 6.25
CA ASN A 121 -38.98 -0.90 6.60
C ASN A 121 -38.44 -2.13 5.83
N SER A 122 -37.11 -2.29 5.83
CA SER A 122 -36.37 -3.38 5.16
C SER A 122 -36.49 -3.43 3.62
N GLN A 123 -36.94 -2.35 2.96
CA GLN A 123 -36.92 -2.24 1.49
C GLN A 123 -35.57 -1.75 0.93
N ALA A 124 -34.70 -1.16 1.77
CA ALA A 124 -33.35 -0.79 1.36
C ALA A 124 -32.38 -2.00 1.31
N LEU A 125 -31.25 -1.81 0.63
CA LEU A 125 -30.20 -2.82 0.50
C LEU A 125 -29.62 -3.21 1.88
N PRO A 126 -29.14 -4.46 2.05
CA PRO A 126 -28.47 -4.90 3.29
C PRO A 126 -27.33 -3.96 3.67
N VAL A 127 -27.03 -3.84 4.96
CA VAL A 127 -25.89 -3.03 5.41
C VAL A 127 -24.64 -3.89 5.43
N PHE A 128 -23.54 -3.34 4.93
CA PHE A 128 -22.26 -4.03 4.89
C PHE A 128 -21.72 -4.25 6.31
N ASP A 129 -20.99 -5.35 6.47
CA ASP A 129 -20.35 -5.69 7.72
C ASP A 129 -18.91 -5.17 7.77
N VAL A 130 -18.45 -4.83 8.97
CA VAL A 130 -17.12 -4.29 9.20
C VAL A 130 -16.44 -5.07 10.30
N GLY A 131 -15.28 -5.64 9.98
CA GLY A 131 -14.31 -6.16 10.93
C GLY A 131 -13.07 -5.29 10.98
N VAL A 132 -12.28 -5.46 12.03
CA VAL A 132 -11.03 -4.74 12.27
C VAL A 132 -9.94 -5.78 12.56
N ALA A 133 -8.80 -5.68 11.89
CA ALA A 133 -7.63 -6.53 12.16
C ALA A 133 -6.46 -5.69 12.66
N PHE A 134 -5.83 -6.13 13.75
CA PHE A 134 -4.53 -5.65 14.22
C PHE A 134 -3.54 -6.81 14.17
N VAL A 135 -2.45 -6.63 13.43
CA VAL A 135 -1.36 -7.60 13.36
C VAL A 135 -0.32 -7.23 14.41
N ASP A 136 -0.09 -8.11 15.38
CA ASP A 136 0.87 -7.88 16.45
C ASP A 136 2.28 -8.28 16.01
N GLU A 137 3.18 -7.30 15.94
CA GLU A 137 4.59 -7.48 15.57
C GLU A 137 5.52 -7.40 16.78
N SER A 138 4.96 -7.49 17.99
CA SER A 138 5.71 -7.42 19.25
C SER A 138 6.84 -8.44 19.36
N ALA A 139 6.69 -9.59 18.70
CA ALA A 139 7.74 -10.60 18.50
C ALA A 139 9.04 -10.03 17.90
N LEU A 140 9.02 -8.88 17.24
CA LEU A 140 10.22 -8.27 16.65
C LEU A 140 10.58 -6.94 17.30
N LEU A 141 9.79 -6.47 18.27
CA LEU A 141 10.01 -5.22 18.98
C LEU A 141 10.79 -5.46 20.28
N SER A 142 11.75 -4.59 20.55
CA SER A 142 12.46 -4.54 21.83
C SER A 142 11.68 -3.76 22.90
N LYS A 143 10.35 -3.93 22.96
CA LYS A 143 9.48 -3.26 23.95
C LYS A 143 9.17 -4.20 25.12
N PRO A 144 9.05 -3.69 26.37
CA PRO A 144 8.62 -4.48 27.50
C PRO A 144 7.23 -5.09 27.26
N ARG A 145 7.06 -6.37 27.58
CA ARG A 145 5.79 -7.10 27.41
C ARG A 145 4.58 -6.36 28.00
N ARG A 146 4.75 -5.73 29.17
CA ARG A 146 3.70 -4.95 29.82
C ARG A 146 3.22 -3.76 28.99
N GLU A 147 4.12 -3.07 28.29
CA GLU A 147 3.76 -1.94 27.42
C GLU A 147 3.00 -2.41 26.19
N VAL A 148 3.41 -3.55 25.62
CA VAL A 148 2.70 -4.20 24.51
C VAL A 148 1.28 -4.59 24.93
N GLU A 149 1.13 -5.24 26.10
CA GLU A 149 -0.18 -5.65 26.63
C GLU A 149 -1.10 -4.44 26.87
N LEU A 150 -0.58 -3.35 27.44
CA LEU A 150 -1.33 -2.10 27.63
C LEU A 150 -1.74 -1.46 26.30
N ALA A 151 -0.83 -1.44 25.32
CA ALA A 151 -1.12 -0.90 24.00
C ALA A 151 -2.20 -1.72 23.27
N ILE A 152 -2.14 -3.06 23.34
CA ILE A 152 -3.15 -3.94 22.77
C ILE A 152 -4.51 -3.74 23.48
N ALA A 153 -4.52 -3.59 24.80
CA ALA A 153 -5.74 -3.27 25.54
C ALA A 153 -6.35 -1.92 25.12
N ASP A 154 -5.51 -0.91 24.91
CA ASP A 154 -5.92 0.39 24.40
C ASP A 154 -6.53 0.31 23.00
N ILE A 155 -5.91 -0.45 22.09
CA ILE A 155 -6.44 -0.70 20.74
C ILE A 155 -7.80 -1.40 20.83
N LYS A 156 -7.95 -2.42 21.69
CA LYS A 156 -9.24 -3.08 21.94
C LYS A 156 -10.29 -2.11 22.42
N SER A 157 -9.94 -1.24 23.37
CA SER A 157 -10.86 -0.22 23.89
C SER A 157 -11.30 0.77 22.81
N ILE A 158 -10.38 1.21 21.95
CA ILE A 158 -10.69 2.13 20.84
C ILE A 158 -11.69 1.48 19.89
N VAL A 159 -11.45 0.24 19.48
CA VAL A 159 -12.34 -0.48 18.54
C VAL A 159 -13.70 -0.73 19.20
N SER A 160 -13.73 -1.20 20.45
CA SER A 160 -14.97 -1.53 21.17
C SER A 160 -15.87 -0.30 21.38
N SER A 161 -15.29 0.90 21.53
CA SER A 161 -16.07 2.13 21.64
C SER A 161 -16.83 2.54 20.36
N ILE A 162 -16.42 2.01 19.21
CA ILE A 162 -16.98 2.34 17.89
C ILE A 162 -17.79 1.15 17.36
N LEU A 163 -17.31 -0.07 17.57
CA LEU A 163 -17.93 -1.31 17.14
C LEU A 163 -18.13 -2.21 18.38
N PRO A 164 -19.31 -2.14 19.05
CA PRO A 164 -19.56 -2.87 20.29
C PRO A 164 -19.66 -4.40 20.16
N SER A 165 -19.55 -4.94 18.95
CA SER A 165 -19.65 -6.38 18.70
C SER A 165 -18.31 -7.06 18.95
N ASP A 166 -18.23 -8.00 19.89
CA ASP A 166 -17.02 -8.77 20.23
C ASP A 166 -16.44 -9.57 19.05
N LYS A 167 -17.23 -9.82 17.99
CA LYS A 167 -16.77 -10.49 16.76
C LYS A 167 -16.07 -9.55 15.77
N ALA A 168 -16.03 -8.25 16.05
CA ALA A 168 -15.56 -7.24 15.11
C ALA A 168 -14.05 -7.02 15.15
N MET A 169 -13.30 -7.55 16.13
CA MET A 169 -11.86 -7.30 16.24
C MET A 169 -11.03 -8.59 16.23
N HIS A 170 -10.08 -8.64 15.31
CA HIS A 170 -9.12 -9.73 15.11
C HIS A 170 -7.74 -9.23 15.54
N ILE A 171 -7.12 -9.91 16.50
CA ILE A 171 -5.74 -9.63 16.91
C ILE A 171 -4.94 -10.91 16.70
N THR A 172 -3.95 -10.84 15.82
CA THR A 172 -3.16 -12.00 15.42
C THR A 172 -1.68 -11.65 15.47
N PRO A 173 -0.86 -12.41 16.22
CA PRO A 173 0.59 -12.31 16.16
C PRO A 173 1.11 -12.57 14.74
N LEU A 174 2.12 -11.83 14.30
CA LEU A 174 2.67 -11.94 12.96
C LEU A 174 3.20 -13.36 12.68
N GLU A 175 3.72 -14.05 13.69
CA GLU A 175 4.23 -15.41 13.59
C GLU A 175 3.16 -16.47 13.29
N ASP A 176 1.87 -16.16 13.39
CA ASP A 176 0.79 -17.09 13.01
C ASP A 176 0.64 -17.25 11.49
N VAL A 177 1.38 -16.48 10.68
CA VAL A 177 1.53 -16.74 9.24
C VAL A 177 2.27 -18.06 8.97
N PHE A 178 3.06 -18.56 9.93
CA PHE A 178 3.69 -19.87 9.87
C PHE A 178 2.72 -20.95 10.38
N SER A 179 2.64 -22.10 9.70
CA SER A 179 1.68 -23.17 10.00
C SER A 179 1.80 -23.73 11.43
N SER A 180 0.75 -24.46 11.86
CA SER A 180 0.36 -24.85 13.23
C SER A 180 1.38 -25.55 14.15
N GLU A 181 2.63 -25.84 13.77
CA GLU A 181 3.58 -26.45 14.71
C GLU A 181 3.92 -25.46 15.83
N SER A 182 3.46 -25.76 17.05
CA SER A 182 3.32 -24.80 18.16
C SER A 182 4.64 -24.36 18.78
N ASN A 183 5.72 -25.08 18.52
CA ASN A 183 6.99 -24.85 19.20
C ASN A 183 7.95 -24.17 18.21
N GLY A 184 8.03 -22.84 18.29
CA GLY A 184 9.08 -22.07 17.63
C GLY A 184 8.66 -21.11 16.51
N ARG A 185 7.37 -20.77 16.33
CA ARG A 185 6.95 -19.79 15.30
C ARG A 185 7.62 -18.42 15.47
N GLU A 186 7.69 -17.93 16.71
CA GLU A 186 8.42 -16.69 17.03
C GLU A 186 9.92 -16.83 16.69
N GLY A 187 10.53 -17.97 17.04
CA GLY A 187 11.93 -18.26 16.70
C GLY A 187 12.17 -18.28 15.20
N ARG A 188 11.28 -18.92 14.43
CA ARG A 188 11.30 -18.96 12.97
C ARG A 188 11.15 -17.58 12.34
N LEU A 189 10.26 -16.74 12.87
CA LEU A 189 10.12 -15.35 12.42
C LEU A 189 11.41 -14.57 12.65
N ARG A 190 11.98 -14.66 13.86
CA ARG A 190 13.23 -13.99 14.22
C ARG A 190 14.40 -14.48 13.37
N GLU A 191 14.49 -15.79 13.13
CA GLU A 191 15.50 -16.39 12.27
C GLU A 191 15.36 -15.90 10.84
N LEU A 192 14.16 -15.98 10.25
CA LEU A 192 13.90 -15.52 8.88
C LEU A 192 14.29 -14.06 8.67
N VAL A 193 13.85 -13.16 9.57
CA VAL A 193 14.18 -11.74 9.49
C VAL A 193 15.67 -11.50 9.75
N GLY A 194 16.27 -12.29 10.64
CA GLY A 194 17.71 -12.23 10.97
C GLY A 194 18.64 -12.67 9.84
N MET A 195 18.17 -13.50 8.90
CA MET A 195 18.94 -13.90 7.71
C MET A 195 19.12 -12.78 6.69
N ILE A 196 18.28 -11.74 6.74
CA ILE A 196 18.35 -10.61 5.80
C ILE A 196 19.33 -9.58 6.34
N ASN A 197 20.34 -9.22 5.55
CA ASN A 197 21.37 -8.27 5.98
C ASN A 197 20.99 -6.79 5.73
N ASP A 198 20.12 -6.52 4.75
CA ASP A 198 19.63 -5.17 4.43
C ASP A 198 18.47 -4.77 5.35
N ASP A 199 18.59 -3.62 6.02
CA ASP A 199 17.51 -3.01 6.81
C ASP A 199 16.25 -2.78 5.97
N THR A 200 16.43 -2.29 4.75
CA THR A 200 15.31 -2.02 3.83
C THR A 200 14.59 -3.32 3.48
N GLY A 201 15.35 -4.38 3.19
CA GLY A 201 14.81 -5.71 2.92
C GLY A 201 14.07 -6.31 4.11
N ARG A 202 14.56 -6.12 5.34
CA ARG A 202 13.85 -6.54 6.56
C ARG A 202 12.49 -5.86 6.69
N GLU A 203 12.45 -4.55 6.50
CA GLU A 203 11.19 -3.79 6.56
C GLU A 203 10.20 -4.21 5.47
N ASP A 204 10.68 -4.39 4.24
CA ASP A 204 9.86 -4.79 3.10
C ASP A 204 9.32 -6.22 3.28
N LEU A 205 10.13 -7.16 3.79
CA LEU A 205 9.67 -8.50 4.15
C LEU A 205 8.56 -8.44 5.20
N LEU A 206 8.70 -7.61 6.23
CA LEU A 206 7.69 -7.46 7.28
C LEU A 206 6.37 -6.91 6.73
N GLN A 207 6.42 -5.96 5.80
CA GLN A 207 5.22 -5.50 5.11
C GLN A 207 4.54 -6.63 4.31
N CYS A 208 5.31 -7.49 3.66
CA CYS A 208 4.78 -8.65 2.93
C CYS A 208 4.12 -9.66 3.89
N LEU A 209 4.76 -9.97 5.02
CA LEU A 209 4.22 -10.87 6.05
C LEU A 209 2.95 -10.29 6.69
N ARG A 210 2.92 -8.97 6.95
CA ARG A 210 1.72 -8.29 7.47
C ARG A 210 0.55 -8.42 6.50
N MET A 211 0.78 -8.18 5.21
CA MET A 211 -0.27 -8.37 4.20
C MET A 211 -0.74 -9.82 4.16
N LEU A 212 0.17 -10.79 4.24
CA LEU A 212 -0.19 -12.20 4.30
C LEU A 212 -1.06 -12.53 5.53
N SER A 213 -0.73 -11.98 6.70
CA SER A 213 -1.55 -12.13 7.91
C SER A 213 -2.94 -11.54 7.72
N LEU A 214 -3.05 -10.36 7.12
CA LEU A 214 -4.34 -9.73 6.83
C LEU A 214 -5.18 -10.56 5.84
N GLN A 215 -4.56 -11.11 4.80
CA GLN A 215 -5.22 -12.02 3.85
C GLN A 215 -5.73 -13.28 4.53
N LYS A 216 -4.93 -13.88 5.43
CA LYS A 216 -5.34 -15.05 6.21
C LYS A 216 -6.56 -14.76 7.08
N ILE A 217 -6.53 -13.67 7.86
CA ILE A 217 -7.68 -13.24 8.69
C ILE A 217 -8.91 -13.00 7.81
N ALA A 218 -8.73 -12.35 6.65
CA ALA A 218 -9.81 -12.06 5.74
C ALA A 218 -10.49 -13.34 5.21
N LEU A 219 -9.70 -14.31 4.74
CA LEU A 219 -10.20 -15.58 4.21
C LEU A 219 -10.87 -16.45 5.27
N GLU A 220 -10.25 -16.60 6.45
CA GLU A 220 -10.78 -17.45 7.54
C GLU A 220 -12.13 -16.94 8.09
N ASN A 221 -12.37 -15.64 8.00
CA ASN A 221 -13.59 -15.00 8.50
C ASN A 221 -14.57 -14.56 7.39
N GLY A 222 -14.29 -14.89 6.13
CA GLY A 222 -15.18 -14.60 5.01
C GLY A 222 -15.33 -13.10 4.69
N TYR A 223 -14.27 -12.31 4.84
CA TYR A 223 -14.25 -10.91 4.41
C TYR A 223 -14.06 -10.80 2.90
N ALA A 224 -14.92 -10.02 2.25
CA ALA A 224 -14.88 -9.79 0.81
C ALA A 224 -13.77 -8.82 0.37
N LYS A 225 -13.35 -7.89 1.26
CA LYS A 225 -12.36 -6.84 0.94
C LYS A 225 -11.52 -6.47 2.16
N ILE A 226 -10.27 -6.08 1.93
CA ILE A 226 -9.38 -5.50 2.95
C ILE A 226 -9.21 -4.00 2.69
N MET A 227 -9.55 -3.18 3.68
CA MET A 227 -9.38 -1.74 3.65
C MET A 227 -8.12 -1.34 4.40
N LEU A 228 -7.21 -0.59 3.75
CA LEU A 228 -6.00 -0.08 4.40
C LEU A 228 -6.11 1.43 4.67
N GLY A 229 -5.51 1.87 5.77
CA GLY A 229 -5.36 3.28 6.12
C GLY A 229 -4.26 4.03 5.33
N SER A 230 -3.85 3.57 4.15
CA SER A 230 -2.79 4.22 3.38
C SER A 230 -3.26 5.57 2.85
N CYS A 231 -2.61 6.64 3.34
CA CYS A 231 -2.90 8.02 2.97
C CYS A 231 -1.97 8.53 1.86
N ALA A 232 -2.24 9.71 1.31
CA ALA A 232 -1.44 10.31 0.24
C ALA A 232 0.05 10.42 0.62
N SER A 233 0.35 10.80 1.86
CA SER A 233 1.71 10.90 2.38
C SER A 233 2.43 9.54 2.41
N ALA A 234 1.74 8.48 2.87
CA ALA A 234 2.29 7.13 2.87
C ALA A 234 2.54 6.62 1.45
N ILE A 235 1.63 6.92 0.52
CA ILE A 235 1.78 6.56 -0.90
C ILE A 235 2.92 7.36 -1.54
N ALA A 236 3.13 8.64 -1.19
CA ALA A 236 4.26 9.42 -1.68
C ALA A 236 5.61 8.82 -1.24
N CYS A 237 5.71 8.39 0.03
CA CYS A 237 6.87 7.64 0.52
C CYS A 237 7.05 6.33 -0.25
N HIS A 238 5.97 5.55 -0.46
CA HIS A 238 6.02 4.32 -1.24
C HIS A 238 6.53 4.56 -2.65
N VAL A 239 5.97 5.54 -3.37
CA VAL A 239 6.36 5.91 -4.74
C VAL A 239 7.87 6.17 -4.84
N LEU A 240 8.41 7.00 -3.96
CA LEU A 240 9.83 7.35 -4.00
C LEU A 240 10.71 6.16 -3.60
N SER A 241 10.34 5.42 -2.54
CA SER A 241 11.11 4.25 -2.10
C SER A 241 11.12 3.13 -3.15
N ALA A 242 9.97 2.77 -3.71
CA ALA A 242 9.84 1.79 -4.78
C ALA A 242 10.64 2.20 -6.02
N THR A 243 10.60 3.49 -6.40
CA THR A 243 11.40 4.00 -7.52
C THR A 243 12.90 3.82 -7.28
N VAL A 244 13.40 4.20 -6.09
CA VAL A 244 14.81 4.05 -5.71
C VAL A 244 15.24 2.58 -5.65
N LYS A 245 14.32 1.68 -5.27
CA LYS A 245 14.54 0.22 -5.24
C LYS A 245 14.44 -0.46 -6.62
N GLY A 246 14.21 0.31 -7.70
CA GLY A 246 14.11 -0.23 -9.05
C GLY A 246 12.74 -0.87 -9.39
N GLN A 247 11.71 -0.65 -8.58
CA GLN A 247 10.37 -1.21 -8.77
C GLN A 247 9.50 -0.36 -9.73
N GLY A 248 10.12 0.32 -10.71
CA GLY A 248 9.42 1.27 -11.59
C GLY A 248 8.32 0.62 -12.44
N TYR A 249 8.54 -0.62 -12.91
CA TYR A 249 7.55 -1.37 -13.68
C TYR A 249 6.33 -1.75 -12.83
N SER A 250 6.53 -2.24 -11.60
CA SER A 250 5.48 -2.70 -10.72
C SER A 250 4.78 -1.59 -9.92
N LEU A 251 5.41 -0.41 -9.80
CA LEU A 251 4.90 0.73 -9.04
C LEU A 251 3.41 1.08 -9.33
N PRO A 252 2.92 1.06 -10.58
CA PRO A 252 1.53 1.38 -10.87
C PRO A 252 0.54 0.45 -10.16
N ALA A 253 0.95 -0.76 -9.80
CA ALA A 253 0.12 -1.75 -9.11
C ALA A 253 -0.25 -1.32 -7.69
N ASP A 254 0.63 -0.57 -7.01
CA ASP A 254 0.51 -0.28 -5.57
C ASP A 254 -0.11 1.11 -5.29
N VAL A 255 -0.21 1.98 -6.30
CA VAL A 255 -0.64 3.39 -6.13
C VAL A 255 -2.12 3.63 -6.48
N GLN A 256 -2.85 2.58 -6.84
CA GLN A 256 -4.25 2.66 -7.25
C GLN A 256 -5.20 2.52 -6.05
N TYR A 257 -6.46 2.86 -6.27
CA TYR A 257 -7.50 2.72 -5.25
C TYR A 257 -7.83 1.27 -4.91
N VAL A 258 -7.63 0.36 -5.88
CA VAL A 258 -8.02 -1.05 -5.82
C VAL A 258 -6.84 -1.90 -6.29
N ASP A 259 -6.63 -3.01 -5.60
CA ASP A 259 -5.66 -4.04 -5.94
C ASP A 259 -6.31 -5.42 -5.79
N THR A 260 -6.66 -6.05 -6.91
CA THR A 260 -7.25 -7.40 -6.96
C THR A 260 -6.23 -8.48 -7.28
N ARG A 261 -4.91 -8.23 -7.16
CA ARG A 261 -3.90 -9.30 -7.26
C ARG A 261 -4.09 -10.35 -6.18
N TRP A 262 -4.49 -9.89 -5.00
CA TRP A 262 -4.71 -10.69 -3.80
C TRP A 262 -6.03 -11.47 -3.86
N GLU A 263 -6.08 -12.61 -3.17
CA GLU A 263 -7.29 -13.43 -3.06
C GLU A 263 -8.46 -12.61 -2.51
N VAL A 264 -8.21 -11.85 -1.43
CA VAL A 264 -9.13 -10.82 -0.95
C VAL A 264 -8.64 -9.46 -1.43
N PRO A 265 -9.39 -8.76 -2.31
CA PRO A 265 -8.99 -7.46 -2.84
C PRO A 265 -8.68 -6.42 -1.77
N VAL A 266 -7.67 -5.60 -2.04
CA VAL A 266 -7.22 -4.52 -1.15
C VAL A 266 -7.71 -3.17 -1.69
N VAL A 267 -8.19 -2.28 -0.81
CA VAL A 267 -8.73 -0.96 -1.17
C VAL A 267 -8.15 0.17 -0.30
N LEU A 268 -7.91 1.33 -0.92
CA LEU A 268 -7.22 2.49 -0.31
C LEU A 268 -8.12 3.75 -0.28
N PRO A 269 -9.10 3.84 0.64
CA PRO A 269 -10.07 4.94 0.64
C PRO A 269 -9.51 6.29 1.13
N LEU A 270 -8.37 6.29 1.83
CA LEU A 270 -7.69 7.50 2.30
C LEU A 270 -6.57 7.99 1.38
N ARG A 271 -6.40 7.38 0.20
CA ARG A 271 -5.33 7.67 -0.77
C ARG A 271 -5.17 9.16 -1.11
N ASP A 272 -6.24 9.95 -1.05
CA ASP A 272 -6.21 11.39 -1.39
C ASP A 272 -6.29 12.33 -0.17
N CYS A 273 -6.10 11.78 1.04
CA CYS A 273 -6.03 12.52 2.29
C CYS A 273 -4.57 12.59 2.75
N LEU A 274 -4.11 13.75 3.23
CA LEU A 274 -2.74 13.90 3.73
C LEU A 274 -2.64 13.43 5.17
N ALA A 275 -1.49 12.84 5.56
CA ALA A 275 -1.29 12.37 6.94
C ALA A 275 -1.50 13.49 7.97
N GLN A 276 -1.05 14.70 7.66
CA GLN A 276 -1.19 15.85 8.55
C GLN A 276 -2.66 16.26 8.77
N GLU A 277 -3.49 16.21 7.73
CA GLU A 277 -4.93 16.49 7.85
C GLU A 277 -5.62 15.43 8.74
N LEU A 278 -5.21 14.17 8.61
CA LEU A 278 -5.74 13.04 9.40
C LEU A 278 -5.31 13.12 10.87
N SER A 279 -4.06 13.47 11.14
CA SER A 279 -3.55 13.71 12.50
C SER A 279 -4.28 14.87 13.17
N LEU A 280 -4.42 15.98 12.46
CA LEU A 280 -5.15 17.15 12.95
C LEU A 280 -6.61 16.82 13.26
N LEU A 281 -7.28 16.03 12.41
CA LEU A 281 -8.64 15.59 12.69
C LEU A 281 -8.70 14.76 13.99
N CYS A 282 -7.74 13.86 14.21
CA CYS A 282 -7.67 13.10 15.45
C CYS A 282 -7.52 14.01 16.67
N GLU A 283 -6.70 15.06 16.59
CA GLU A 283 -6.52 16.02 17.67
C GLU A 283 -7.80 16.82 17.95
N LEU A 284 -8.43 17.37 16.90
CA LEU A 284 -9.65 18.18 17.02
C LEU A 284 -10.83 17.38 17.59
N ASP A 285 -10.94 16.12 17.20
CA ASP A 285 -12.00 15.22 17.63
C ASP A 285 -11.65 14.43 18.89
N SER A 286 -10.46 14.65 19.47
CA SER A 286 -9.93 13.90 20.61
C SER A 286 -9.94 12.37 20.40
N LEU A 287 -9.66 11.92 19.18
CA LEU A 287 -9.58 10.50 18.83
C LEU A 287 -8.28 9.92 19.40
N LYS A 288 -8.41 9.00 20.35
CA LYS A 288 -7.26 8.25 20.88
C LYS A 288 -6.58 7.45 19.76
N THR A 289 -5.26 7.59 19.65
CA THR A 289 -4.38 6.82 18.76
C THR A 289 -3.38 6.03 19.61
N GLN A 290 -2.88 4.92 19.08
CA GLN A 290 -1.91 4.05 19.76
C GLN A 290 -0.86 3.56 18.75
N GLN A 291 0.33 4.15 18.78
CA GLN A 291 1.38 3.88 17.81
C GLN A 291 2.34 2.79 18.31
N LEU A 292 1.80 1.57 18.58
CA LEU A 292 2.61 0.45 19.06
C LEU A 292 3.69 0.04 18.05
N LEU A 293 3.33 0.05 16.76
CA LEU A 293 4.16 -0.38 15.64
C LEU A 293 5.12 0.70 15.13
N ASP A 294 5.09 1.91 15.71
CA ASP A 294 6.01 2.97 15.29
C ASP A 294 7.44 2.59 15.66
N ARG A 295 8.28 2.51 14.62
CA ARG A 295 9.68 2.12 14.68
C ARG A 295 10.46 3.10 13.81
N PRO A 296 11.63 3.57 14.27
CA PRO A 296 12.54 4.27 13.38
C PRO A 296 12.93 3.34 12.24
N CYS A 297 12.51 3.67 11.02
CA CYS A 297 12.94 2.95 9.83
C CYS A 297 14.41 3.29 9.55
N SER A 298 15.23 2.28 9.32
CA SER A 298 16.60 2.44 8.85
C SER A 298 16.71 1.99 7.38
N GLY A 299 17.63 2.58 6.63
CA GLY A 299 17.74 2.32 5.19
C GLY A 299 16.88 3.25 4.32
N ILE A 300 16.49 2.76 3.14
CA ILE A 300 15.90 3.59 2.07
C ILE A 300 14.53 4.14 2.50
N ASN A 301 13.71 3.32 3.17
CA ASN A 301 12.37 3.71 3.62
C ASN A 301 12.42 4.87 4.61
N GLY A 302 13.30 4.80 5.61
CA GLY A 302 13.49 5.88 6.59
C GLY A 302 14.07 7.16 5.98
N LEU A 303 15.03 7.03 5.06
CA LEU A 303 15.59 8.16 4.32
C LEU A 303 14.52 8.87 3.49
N VAL A 304 13.69 8.12 2.77
CA VAL A 304 12.59 8.65 1.96
C VAL A 304 11.53 9.29 2.84
N ALA A 305 11.14 8.65 3.96
CA ALA A 305 10.18 9.24 4.90
C ALA A 305 10.68 10.60 5.44
N SER A 306 11.96 10.68 5.78
CA SER A 306 12.60 11.94 6.22
C SER A 306 12.62 12.99 5.10
N PHE A 307 12.90 12.58 3.87
CA PHE A 307 12.89 13.46 2.70
C PHE A 307 11.49 14.02 2.42
N VAL A 308 10.45 13.15 2.41
CA VAL A 308 9.06 13.57 2.21
C VAL A 308 8.59 14.50 3.34
N ALA A 309 8.98 14.22 4.58
CA ALA A 309 8.67 15.08 5.71
C ALA A 309 9.23 16.51 5.52
N ARG A 310 10.47 16.65 5.01
CA ARG A 310 11.08 17.95 4.65
C ARG A 310 10.40 18.60 3.45
N LEU A 311 10.09 17.84 2.40
CA LEU A 311 9.38 18.37 1.22
C LEU A 311 8.04 19.01 1.60
N ARG A 312 7.33 18.40 2.55
CA ARG A 312 6.08 18.91 3.10
C ARG A 312 6.25 20.22 3.86
N GLU A 313 7.31 20.36 4.66
CA GLU A 313 7.62 21.62 5.37
C GLU A 313 7.86 22.78 4.40
N GLU A 314 8.51 22.50 3.26
CA GLU A 314 8.73 23.51 2.22
C GLU A 314 7.46 23.81 1.42
N ASN A 315 6.70 22.78 1.03
CA ASN A 315 5.43 22.93 0.31
C ASN A 315 4.55 21.67 0.43
N PRO A 316 3.43 21.73 1.19
CA PRO A 316 2.52 20.60 1.39
C PRO A 316 1.93 20.01 0.10
N SER A 317 1.87 20.79 -0.99
CA SER A 317 1.32 20.32 -2.26
C SER A 317 2.24 19.32 -2.97
N ARG A 318 3.52 19.24 -2.60
CA ARG A 318 4.51 18.37 -3.26
C ARG A 318 4.20 16.88 -3.07
N GLU A 319 3.65 16.48 -1.93
CA GLU A 319 3.22 15.10 -1.70
C GLU A 319 2.18 14.67 -2.75
N HIS A 320 1.18 15.52 -3.01
CA HIS A 320 0.21 15.26 -4.07
C HIS A 320 0.82 15.25 -5.47
N THR A 321 1.82 16.07 -5.74
CA THR A 321 2.54 16.06 -7.03
C THR A 321 3.25 14.73 -7.25
N VAL A 322 3.90 14.18 -6.23
CA VAL A 322 4.54 12.85 -6.29
C VAL A 322 3.51 11.78 -6.62
N VAL A 323 2.42 11.72 -5.85
CA VAL A 323 1.35 10.72 -6.05
C VAL A 323 0.71 10.87 -7.44
N ARG A 324 0.37 12.09 -7.87
CA ARG A 324 -0.21 12.34 -9.21
C ARG A 324 0.74 11.99 -10.35
N THR A 325 2.04 12.12 -10.15
CA THR A 325 3.03 11.74 -11.16
C THR A 325 3.06 10.22 -11.33
N ALA A 326 3.06 9.46 -10.24
CA ALA A 326 2.96 8.01 -10.30
C ALA A 326 1.63 7.52 -10.91
N GLN A 327 0.53 8.25 -10.68
CA GLN A 327 -0.78 7.95 -11.28
C GLN A 327 -0.85 8.10 -12.80
N LYS A 328 0.13 8.77 -13.44
CA LYS A 328 0.20 8.86 -14.90
C LYS A 328 0.66 7.54 -15.54
N LEU A 329 1.26 6.65 -14.78
CA LEU A 329 1.67 5.34 -15.26
C LEU A 329 0.44 4.48 -15.54
N LYS A 330 0.53 3.62 -16.57
CA LYS A 330 -0.57 2.73 -16.97
C LYS A 330 -0.87 1.75 -15.82
N PRO A 331 -2.10 1.73 -15.27
CA PRO A 331 -2.49 0.74 -14.28
C PRO A 331 -2.56 -0.66 -14.89
N PHE A 332 -2.39 -1.68 -14.06
CA PHE A 332 -2.61 -3.07 -14.46
C PHE A 332 -4.10 -3.41 -14.50
N SER A 333 -4.44 -4.51 -15.16
CA SER A 333 -5.82 -4.97 -15.32
C SER A 333 -6.51 -5.23 -13.97
N PHE A 334 -5.77 -5.76 -12.99
CA PHE A 334 -6.24 -6.04 -11.63
C PHE A 334 -6.42 -4.80 -10.75
N ASN A 335 -6.07 -3.60 -11.21
CA ASN A 335 -6.23 -2.38 -10.42
C ASN A 335 -7.65 -1.78 -10.47
N LYS A 336 -8.61 -2.53 -11.01
CA LYS A 336 -10.02 -2.18 -11.07
C LYS A 336 -10.84 -3.44 -10.79
N PHE A 337 -12.00 -3.27 -10.19
CA PHE A 337 -12.97 -4.35 -10.16
C PHE A 337 -13.53 -4.58 -11.58
N SER A 338 -13.71 -5.84 -11.98
CA SER A 338 -14.40 -6.17 -13.23
C SER A 338 -15.84 -5.64 -13.20
N ALA A 339 -16.31 -5.11 -14.33
CA ALA A 339 -17.62 -4.48 -14.47
C ALA A 339 -18.79 -5.48 -14.39
N ASN A 340 -18.53 -6.78 -14.55
CA ASN A 340 -19.57 -7.82 -14.52
C ASN A 340 -20.21 -7.88 -13.13
N GLY A 341 -21.48 -7.44 -13.04
CA GLY A 341 -22.29 -7.39 -11.81
C GLY A 341 -22.23 -6.07 -11.01
N TYR A 342 -21.55 -5.03 -11.52
CA TYR A 342 -21.43 -3.75 -10.81
C TYR A 342 -22.58 -2.76 -11.06
N HIS A 343 -23.25 -2.88 -12.22
CA HIS A 343 -24.22 -1.89 -12.68
C HIS A 343 -25.59 -1.96 -11.98
N ASP A 344 -25.86 -3.00 -11.20
CA ASP A 344 -27.19 -3.27 -10.65
C ASP A 344 -27.51 -2.50 -9.36
N PHE A 345 -26.50 -1.93 -8.69
CA PHE A 345 -26.67 -1.39 -7.32
C PHE A 345 -26.31 0.08 -7.13
N LEU A 346 -25.89 0.80 -8.19
CA LEU A 346 -25.59 2.24 -8.11
C LEU A 346 -26.69 3.08 -8.79
N PRO A 347 -27.19 4.15 -8.13
CA PRO A 347 -28.02 5.16 -8.79
C PRO A 347 -27.31 5.67 -10.04
N SER A 348 -28.03 5.86 -11.15
CA SER A 348 -27.47 6.25 -12.46
C SER A 348 -26.57 7.50 -12.43
N ARG A 349 -26.72 8.35 -11.41
CA ARG A 349 -25.94 9.58 -11.19
C ARG A 349 -24.58 9.36 -10.49
N LEU A 350 -24.35 8.18 -9.90
CA LEU A 350 -23.12 7.78 -9.21
C LEU A 350 -22.36 6.66 -9.96
N ARG A 351 -22.87 6.23 -11.13
CA ARG A 351 -22.17 5.24 -11.95
C ARG A 351 -20.80 5.78 -12.35
N PRO A 352 -19.70 5.07 -12.04
CA PRO A 352 -18.40 5.39 -12.60
C PRO A 352 -18.52 5.41 -14.12
N LYS A 353 -17.92 6.41 -14.78
CA LYS A 353 -17.65 6.32 -16.21
C LYS A 353 -16.56 5.27 -16.39
N PHE A 354 -16.94 4.00 -16.42
CA PHE A 354 -16.04 2.96 -16.89
C PHE A 354 -15.72 3.31 -18.35
N GLN A 355 -14.44 3.53 -18.64
CA GLN A 355 -13.97 3.40 -20.02
C GLN A 355 -14.26 1.95 -20.42
N ASN A 356 -14.87 1.75 -21.58
CA ASN A 356 -14.95 0.42 -22.19
C ASN A 356 -13.53 -0.12 -22.21
N VAL A 357 -13.28 -1.19 -21.47
CA VAL A 357 -12.03 -1.92 -21.61
C VAL A 357 -12.13 -2.59 -22.97
N ASP A 358 -11.29 -2.17 -23.91
CA ASP A 358 -11.14 -2.90 -25.17
C ASP A 358 -10.77 -4.34 -24.79
N SER A 359 -11.65 -5.27 -25.15
CA SER A 359 -11.60 -6.69 -24.83
C SER A 359 -10.44 -7.45 -25.52
N ASP A 360 -9.46 -6.71 -26.05
CA ASP A 360 -8.32 -7.23 -26.83
C ASP A 360 -6.98 -7.16 -26.08
N GLU A 361 -6.90 -6.63 -24.85
CA GLU A 361 -5.71 -6.84 -24.02
C GLU A 361 -5.75 -8.27 -23.47
N SER A 362 -5.09 -9.16 -24.23
CA SER A 362 -4.70 -10.49 -23.82
C SER A 362 -4.37 -10.51 -22.35
N THR A 363 -5.10 -11.35 -21.62
CA THR A 363 -4.83 -11.72 -20.23
C THR A 363 -3.43 -12.32 -20.16
N LEU A 364 -2.40 -11.48 -20.11
CA LEU A 364 -1.14 -11.88 -19.51
C LEU A 364 -1.52 -12.32 -18.11
N SER A 365 -1.46 -13.62 -17.86
CA SER A 365 -1.47 -14.13 -16.49
C SER A 365 -0.18 -13.62 -15.88
N GLU A 366 -0.23 -12.39 -15.35
CA GLU A 366 0.95 -11.68 -14.89
C GLU A 366 1.59 -12.51 -13.78
N VAL A 367 2.76 -13.07 -14.08
CA VAL A 367 3.52 -13.82 -13.08
C VAL A 367 3.93 -12.85 -12.00
N LEU A 368 3.61 -13.20 -10.75
CA LEU A 368 3.87 -12.36 -9.60
C LEU A 368 5.06 -12.90 -8.80
N CYS A 369 5.80 -11.99 -8.19
CA CYS A 369 6.86 -12.32 -7.25
C CYS A 369 6.34 -13.19 -6.09
N LEU A 370 7.13 -14.19 -5.72
CA LEU A 370 6.89 -15.11 -4.60
C LEU A 370 6.65 -14.37 -3.27
N ILE A 371 7.45 -13.34 -3.00
CA ILE A 371 7.49 -12.66 -1.69
C ILE A 371 6.60 -11.42 -1.70
N CYS A 372 6.94 -10.43 -2.55
CA CYS A 372 6.26 -9.13 -2.55
C CYS A 372 5.06 -9.03 -3.50
N ARG A 373 4.82 -10.07 -4.32
CA ARG A 373 3.67 -10.15 -5.23
C ARG A 373 3.61 -9.02 -6.27
N THR A 374 4.75 -8.39 -6.56
CA THR A 374 4.89 -7.45 -7.69
C THR A 374 4.82 -8.20 -9.02
N PRO A 375 4.15 -7.64 -10.04
CA PRO A 375 4.18 -8.22 -11.39
C PRO A 375 5.59 -8.18 -11.97
N PHE A 376 5.92 -9.23 -12.73
CA PHE A 376 7.21 -9.36 -13.40
C PHE A 376 7.27 -8.49 -14.66
N SER A 377 8.39 -7.80 -14.81
CA SER A 377 8.82 -7.20 -16.07
C SER A 377 9.14 -8.27 -17.12
N GLU A 378 9.20 -7.87 -18.39
CA GLU A 378 9.55 -8.78 -19.49
C GLU A 378 10.91 -9.47 -19.28
N SER A 379 11.92 -8.74 -18.76
CA SER A 379 13.21 -9.32 -18.42
C SER A 379 13.15 -10.37 -17.31
N GLU A 380 12.29 -10.16 -16.30
CA GLU A 380 12.11 -11.13 -15.21
C GLU A 380 11.37 -12.37 -15.69
N LEU A 381 10.41 -12.21 -16.61
CA LEU A 381 9.73 -13.34 -17.27
C LEU A 381 10.70 -14.19 -18.09
N GLN A 382 11.56 -13.57 -18.91
CA GLN A 382 12.57 -14.29 -19.70
C GLN A 382 13.56 -15.06 -18.80
N ASN A 383 13.99 -14.45 -17.69
CA ASN A 383 14.84 -15.11 -16.70
C ASN A 383 14.14 -16.30 -16.04
N LEU A 384 12.84 -16.17 -15.74
CA LEU A 384 12.06 -17.26 -15.19
C LEU A 384 11.88 -18.41 -16.20
N GLU A 385 11.56 -18.11 -17.46
CA GLU A 385 11.38 -19.11 -18.52
C GLU A 385 12.67 -19.88 -18.79
N SER A 386 13.81 -19.20 -18.89
CA SER A 386 15.11 -19.87 -19.07
C SER A 386 15.44 -20.84 -17.92
N THR A 387 15.07 -20.49 -16.69
CA THR A 387 15.26 -21.35 -15.51
C THR A 387 14.29 -22.53 -15.51
N LYS A 388 13.05 -22.35 -15.99
CA LYS A 388 12.05 -23.42 -16.12
C LYS A 388 12.45 -24.52 -17.09
N HIS A 389 13.24 -24.21 -18.13
CA HIS A 389 13.71 -25.20 -19.09
C HIS A 389 14.90 -26.04 -18.59
N LYS A 390 15.58 -25.62 -17.51
CA LYS A 390 16.71 -26.35 -16.90
C LYS A 390 16.75 -26.25 -15.36
N PRO A 391 15.69 -26.64 -14.63
CA PRO A 391 15.72 -26.59 -13.17
C PRO A 391 16.68 -27.67 -12.65
N GLN A 392 17.77 -27.27 -12.00
CA GLN A 392 18.66 -28.23 -11.35
C GLN A 392 18.13 -28.63 -9.96
N LYS A 393 17.52 -27.68 -9.24
CA LYS A 393 16.88 -27.89 -7.92
C LYS A 393 15.62 -27.03 -7.75
N LYS A 394 14.75 -27.42 -6.81
CA LYS A 394 13.53 -26.68 -6.43
C LYS A 394 13.80 -25.23 -6.00
N ILE A 395 14.96 -24.97 -5.40
CA ILE A 395 15.37 -23.66 -4.90
C ILE A 395 15.73 -22.69 -6.02
N ASP A 396 16.30 -23.19 -7.12
CA ASP A 396 16.59 -22.36 -8.29
C ASP A 396 15.30 -21.77 -8.83
N LEU A 397 14.22 -22.56 -8.78
CA LEU A 397 12.91 -22.11 -9.17
C LEU A 397 12.33 -21.07 -8.20
N TYR A 398 12.36 -21.30 -6.88
CA TYR A 398 11.90 -20.30 -5.92
C TYR A 398 12.67 -18.97 -6.06
N THR A 399 13.96 -19.05 -6.33
CA THR A 399 14.82 -17.88 -6.60
C THR A 399 14.39 -17.17 -7.87
N ALA A 400 14.10 -17.91 -8.95
CA ALA A 400 13.60 -17.33 -10.20
C ALA A 400 12.20 -16.71 -10.08
N TYR A 401 11.40 -17.13 -9.10
CA TYR A 401 10.12 -16.50 -8.77
C TYR A 401 10.25 -15.27 -7.85
N CYS A 402 11.46 -14.82 -7.52
CA CYS A 402 11.68 -13.54 -6.83
C CYS A 402 11.98 -12.42 -7.84
N CYS A 403 11.28 -11.29 -7.73
CA CYS A 403 11.59 -10.10 -8.54
C CYS A 403 12.99 -9.55 -8.20
N GLN A 404 13.54 -8.72 -9.08
CA GLN A 404 14.89 -8.18 -8.96
C GLN A 404 15.11 -7.43 -7.64
N SER A 405 14.11 -6.67 -7.18
CA SER A 405 14.17 -5.95 -5.90
C SER A 405 14.21 -6.90 -4.71
N CYS A 406 13.39 -7.96 -4.69
CA CYS A 406 13.47 -8.99 -3.65
C CYS A 406 14.79 -9.75 -3.69
N HIS A 407 15.31 -10.02 -4.89
CA HIS A 407 16.59 -10.68 -5.05
C HIS A 407 17.75 -9.87 -4.48
N PHE A 408 17.70 -8.54 -4.61
CA PHE A 408 18.76 -7.66 -4.10
C PHE A 408 18.62 -7.37 -2.60
N GLN A 409 17.38 -7.19 -2.10
CA GLN A 409 17.14 -6.66 -0.76
C GLN A 409 16.74 -7.72 0.25
N ILE A 410 15.95 -8.71 -0.16
CA ILE A 410 15.33 -9.68 0.75
C ILE A 410 16.11 -11.01 0.77
N LEU A 411 16.57 -11.49 -0.38
CA LEU A 411 17.34 -12.73 -0.41
C LEU A 411 18.70 -12.56 0.30
N PRO A 412 19.17 -13.55 1.07
CA PRO A 412 20.45 -13.45 1.75
C PRO A 412 21.62 -13.44 0.74
N GLY A 413 22.74 -12.83 1.11
CA GLY A 413 23.87 -12.63 0.18
C GLY A 413 24.62 -13.91 -0.24
N GLY A 414 24.38 -15.06 0.42
CA GLY A 414 25.03 -16.33 0.13
C GLY A 414 24.03 -17.36 -0.41
N ALA A 415 24.31 -17.91 -1.61
CA ALA A 415 23.46 -18.94 -2.23
C ALA A 415 23.33 -20.22 -1.38
N ASN A 416 24.31 -20.51 -0.54
CA ASN A 416 24.28 -21.61 0.42
C ASN A 416 23.22 -21.44 1.53
N MET A 417 22.70 -20.23 1.72
CA MET A 417 21.68 -19.93 2.73
C MET A 417 20.26 -19.99 2.15
N TYR A 418 20.11 -20.18 0.83
CA TYR A 418 18.79 -20.20 0.18
C TYR A 418 17.95 -21.39 0.61
N ASP A 419 18.53 -22.58 0.74
CA ASP A 419 17.86 -23.76 1.27
C ASP A 419 17.16 -23.46 2.60
N GLN A 420 17.92 -22.90 3.55
CA GLN A 420 17.42 -22.53 4.87
C GLN A 420 16.38 -21.41 4.77
N PHE A 421 16.67 -20.34 4.03
CA PHE A 421 15.78 -19.18 3.88
C PHE A 421 14.40 -19.57 3.33
N PHE A 422 14.36 -20.30 2.21
CA PHE A 422 13.10 -20.74 1.59
C PHE A 422 12.36 -21.75 2.47
N SER A 423 13.07 -22.58 3.25
CA SER A 423 12.45 -23.49 4.21
C SER A 423 11.74 -22.76 5.36
N LEU A 424 12.17 -21.53 5.69
CA LEU A 424 11.60 -20.69 6.75
C LEU A 424 10.41 -19.85 6.28
N LEU A 425 10.24 -19.63 4.97
CA LEU A 425 9.11 -18.86 4.44
C LEU A 425 7.75 -19.48 4.81
N PRO A 426 6.66 -18.67 4.88
CA PRO A 426 5.31 -19.17 5.03
C PRO A 426 4.94 -20.12 3.88
N LYS A 427 4.32 -21.27 4.20
CA LYS A 427 3.95 -22.29 3.20
C LYS A 427 3.07 -21.74 2.09
N PHE A 428 2.19 -20.80 2.41
CA PHE A 428 1.32 -20.14 1.44
C PHE A 428 2.08 -19.50 0.27
N TRP A 429 3.30 -18.99 0.49
CA TRP A 429 4.13 -18.46 -0.58
C TRP A 429 4.69 -19.60 -1.44
N THR A 430 5.30 -20.62 -0.82
CA THR A 430 5.95 -21.72 -1.55
C THR A 430 4.96 -22.64 -2.27
N GLU A 431 3.78 -22.90 -1.68
CA GLU A 431 2.73 -23.76 -2.25
C GLU A 431 2.25 -23.26 -3.62
N ARG A 432 2.23 -21.94 -3.85
CA ARG A 432 1.84 -21.38 -5.16
C ARG A 432 2.81 -21.78 -6.26
N VAL A 433 4.11 -21.73 -5.98
CA VAL A 433 5.14 -22.17 -6.94
C VAL A 433 5.07 -23.68 -7.14
N ASP A 434 4.79 -24.43 -6.07
CA ASP A 434 4.61 -25.88 -6.14
C ASP A 434 3.39 -26.27 -6.98
N THR A 435 2.27 -25.57 -6.84
CA THR A 435 1.09 -25.80 -7.69
C THR A 435 1.32 -25.39 -9.14
N ALA A 436 2.02 -24.28 -9.38
CA ALA A 436 2.35 -23.83 -10.73
C ALA A 436 3.25 -24.87 -11.44
N THR A 437 4.25 -25.43 -10.75
CA THR A 437 5.09 -26.50 -11.31
C THR A 437 4.35 -27.81 -11.51
N ALA A 438 3.50 -28.22 -10.57
CA ALA A 438 2.67 -29.42 -10.71
C ALA A 438 1.72 -29.31 -11.92
N SER A 439 1.13 -28.13 -12.15
CA SER A 439 0.28 -27.90 -13.32
C SER A 439 1.06 -27.98 -14.64
N GLN A 440 2.30 -27.47 -14.67
CA GLN A 440 3.14 -27.51 -15.86
C GLN A 440 3.67 -28.92 -16.18
N SER A 441 4.07 -29.69 -15.17
CA SER A 441 4.46 -31.10 -15.35
C SER A 441 3.28 -31.92 -15.87
N SER A 442 2.09 -31.77 -15.26
CA SER A 442 0.89 -32.44 -15.75
C SER A 442 0.51 -32.06 -17.20
N LEU A 443 0.73 -30.80 -17.61
CA LEU A 443 0.50 -30.38 -19.00
C LEU A 443 1.56 -30.95 -19.94
N ARG A 444 2.83 -30.99 -19.52
CA ARG A 444 3.93 -31.57 -20.29
C ARG A 444 3.70 -33.07 -20.53
N ASP A 445 3.31 -33.81 -19.49
CA ASP A 445 3.00 -35.24 -19.58
C ASP A 445 1.82 -35.50 -20.53
N GLN A 446 0.83 -34.60 -20.59
CA GLN A 446 -0.32 -34.71 -21.51
C GLN A 446 0.04 -34.41 -22.97
N ILE A 447 1.10 -33.67 -23.22
CA ILE A 447 1.54 -33.31 -24.58
C ILE A 447 2.80 -34.08 -25.02
N GLU A 448 3.36 -34.94 -24.15
CA GLU A 448 4.63 -35.63 -24.38
C GLU A 448 4.60 -36.49 -25.66
N ASP A 449 3.47 -37.17 -25.92
CA ASP A 449 3.24 -37.94 -27.15
C ASP A 449 3.16 -37.08 -28.44
N TYR A 450 3.06 -35.76 -28.30
CA TYR A 450 2.99 -34.80 -29.40
C TYR A 450 4.25 -33.94 -29.53
N LEU A 451 5.21 -34.07 -28.62
CA LEU A 451 6.50 -33.38 -28.70
C LEU A 451 7.39 -34.15 -29.67
N LEU A 452 7.93 -33.44 -30.66
CA LEU A 452 8.96 -33.99 -31.54
C LEU A 452 10.18 -34.33 -30.67
N GLU A 453 10.71 -35.55 -30.80
CA GLU A 453 11.97 -35.93 -30.18
C GLU A 453 13.03 -34.92 -30.61
N ASN A 454 13.64 -34.22 -29.64
CA ASN A 454 14.79 -33.38 -29.91
C ASN A 454 15.95 -34.30 -30.31
N ASN A 455 16.07 -34.57 -31.61
CA ASN A 455 17.31 -35.08 -32.20
C ASN A 455 18.34 -33.95 -32.18
N ASP A 456 18.84 -33.64 -30.99
CA ASP A 456 20.12 -32.95 -30.82
C ASP A 456 21.21 -34.02 -30.70
N ASP A 457 21.42 -34.76 -31.79
CA ASP A 457 22.67 -35.44 -32.10
C ASP A 457 23.00 -35.14 -33.58
N GLU A 458 24.25 -34.73 -33.81
CA GLU A 458 24.88 -34.29 -35.07
C GLU A 458 24.57 -32.81 -35.46
N ASN A 459 25.47 -31.83 -35.30
CA ASN A 459 26.92 -31.82 -35.60
C ASN A 459 27.62 -30.58 -35.00
#